data_AF-E3PRX6-F1
#
_entry.id   AF-E3PRX6-F1
#
_cell.length_a   1.000
_cell.length_b   1.000
_cell.length_c   1.000
_cell.angle_alpha   90.00
_cell.angle_beta   90.00
_cell.angle_gamma   90.00
#
_symmetry.space_group_name_H-M   'P 1'
#
loop_
_entity.id
_entity.type
_entity.pdbx_description
1 polymer ?
#
loop_
_entity_poly.entity_id
_entity_poly.type
_entity_poly.pdbx_seq_one_letter_code
_entity_poly.pdbx_strand_id
1 'polypeptide(L)'
;MPSLLKTAFLQLNKWAGNEYPKREDFVSDNEKIDAFADDISSQISQKVSTTDLNQLVSAESILTKIKTVDGAGSGLDADLIDGKHAADFVNAIAIGSNSDPNTTLESYILSNHANSPSSSYYWHIQTLFYSTKAVNSNRVQIATSYNSDNNMYIRRYFNNAWSDWTRLMKDGDSMIKSIQRGSNVLNSTTITQAISAININKSTINLMLKAGLSQDASRITISAEFASSSSISITSNYTGSYYAIWEVIEFV
;
A
#
# COMPACT_ATOMS: atom_id res chain seq x y z
N MET A 1 37.37 64.41 -60.51
CA MET A 1 37.40 63.03 -61.04
C MET A 1 36.05 62.40 -60.75
N PRO A 2 35.30 61.89 -61.74
CA PRO A 2 34.11 61.11 -61.45
C PRO A 2 34.53 59.83 -60.71
N SER A 3 33.86 59.52 -59.60
CA SER A 3 34.11 58.31 -58.80
C SER A 3 33.98 57.07 -59.70
N LEU A 4 35.06 56.28 -59.81
CA LEU A 4 35.12 55.14 -60.73
C LEU A 4 34.35 53.91 -60.22
N LEU A 5 33.73 53.98 -59.04
CA LEU A 5 33.03 52.86 -58.42
C LEU A 5 31.65 53.29 -57.96
N LYS A 6 30.65 53.02 -58.82
CA LYS A 6 29.23 53.08 -58.43
C LYS A 6 28.96 51.94 -57.45
N THR A 7 28.36 52.23 -56.30
CA THR A 7 27.72 51.18 -55.52
C THR A 7 26.49 50.71 -56.30
N ALA A 8 26.56 49.52 -56.89
CA ALA A 8 25.53 48.99 -57.79
C ALA A 8 24.12 48.99 -57.16
N PHE A 9 24.05 48.89 -55.83
CA PHE A 9 22.82 48.80 -55.06
C PHE A 9 22.13 50.15 -54.78
N LEU A 10 22.88 51.26 -54.65
CA LEU A 10 22.32 52.58 -54.32
C LEU A 10 22.42 53.60 -55.48
N GLN A 11 23.12 53.22 -56.56
CA GLN A 11 23.30 54.05 -57.76
C GLN A 11 23.80 55.48 -57.47
N LEU A 12 24.70 55.62 -56.49
CA LEU A 12 25.26 56.90 -56.04
C LEU A 12 26.17 57.54 -57.12
N ASN A 13 26.23 58.88 -57.14
CA ASN A 13 27.05 59.74 -57.99
C ASN A 13 26.86 59.53 -59.51
N LYS A 14 25.73 59.99 -60.06
CA LYS A 14 25.50 60.03 -61.53
C LYS A 14 25.83 61.40 -62.14
N TRP A 15 26.99 61.96 -61.77
CA TRP A 15 27.36 63.32 -62.14
C TRP A 15 27.62 63.50 -63.66
N ALA A 16 26.94 64.47 -64.28
CA ALA A 16 27.02 64.74 -65.73
C ALA A 16 27.28 66.22 -66.12
N GLY A 17 27.75 67.11 -65.22
CA GLY A 17 27.79 68.56 -65.52
C GLY A 17 28.75 69.43 -64.70
N ASN A 18 28.58 70.76 -64.71
CA ASN A 18 29.43 71.74 -64.00
C ASN A 18 29.16 71.77 -62.46
N GLU A 19 29.66 72.78 -61.73
CA GLU A 19 29.77 72.71 -60.25
C GLU A 19 28.47 72.88 -59.45
N TYR A 20 27.43 73.50 -60.02
CA TYR A 20 26.11 73.64 -59.37
C TYR A 20 25.38 72.29 -59.22
N PRO A 21 25.31 71.45 -60.28
CA PRO A 21 24.83 70.07 -60.20
C PRO A 21 25.48 69.18 -59.13
N LYS A 22 26.69 69.52 -58.65
CA LYS A 22 27.34 68.74 -57.59
C LYS A 22 26.55 68.79 -56.28
N ARG A 23 26.04 69.96 -55.89
CA ARG A 23 25.33 70.13 -54.59
C ARG A 23 23.99 69.39 -54.58
N GLU A 24 23.26 69.40 -55.68
CA GLU A 24 21.99 68.67 -55.83
C GLU A 24 22.21 67.15 -55.85
N ASP A 25 23.28 66.67 -56.50
CA ASP A 25 23.64 65.23 -56.51
C ASP A 25 24.00 64.74 -55.09
N PHE A 26 24.77 65.52 -54.34
CA PHE A 26 25.07 65.20 -52.93
C PHE A 26 23.81 65.14 -52.05
N VAL A 27 22.86 66.05 -52.25
CA VAL A 27 21.60 66.04 -51.50
C VAL A 27 20.77 64.80 -51.87
N SER A 28 20.63 64.51 -53.17
CA SER A 28 19.88 63.33 -53.64
C SER A 28 20.50 62.01 -53.17
N ASP A 29 21.82 61.93 -53.11
CA ASP A 29 22.51 60.73 -52.61
C ASP A 29 22.36 60.56 -51.10
N ASN A 30 22.38 61.65 -50.33
CA ASN A 30 22.08 61.60 -48.90
C ASN A 30 20.63 61.14 -48.64
N GLU A 31 19.66 61.64 -49.40
CA GLU A 31 18.26 61.19 -49.29
C GLU A 31 18.09 59.69 -49.56
N LYS A 32 18.83 59.12 -50.54
CA LYS A 32 18.81 57.67 -50.80
C LYS A 32 19.47 56.87 -49.69
N ILE A 33 20.56 57.38 -49.12
CA ILE A 33 21.25 56.74 -48.00
C ILE A 33 20.33 56.72 -46.78
N ASP A 34 19.66 57.84 -46.48
CA ASP A 34 18.72 57.95 -45.37
C ASP A 34 17.53 57.01 -45.56
N ALA A 35 16.92 56.99 -46.76
CA ALA A 35 15.83 56.07 -47.07
C ALA A 35 16.23 54.59 -46.94
N PHE A 36 17.44 54.23 -47.36
CA PHE A 36 17.95 52.87 -47.23
C PHE A 36 18.28 52.52 -45.77
N ALA A 37 18.82 53.48 -45.00
CA ALA A 37 19.06 53.31 -43.57
C ALA A 37 17.74 53.13 -42.80
N ASP A 38 16.71 53.88 -43.16
CA ASP A 38 15.36 53.77 -42.59
C ASP A 38 14.71 52.41 -42.92
N ASP A 39 14.83 51.95 -44.17
CA ASP A 39 14.35 50.63 -44.58
C ASP A 39 15.08 49.50 -43.82
N ILE A 40 16.42 49.57 -43.73
CA ILE A 40 17.20 48.63 -42.92
C ILE A 40 16.74 48.67 -41.46
N SER A 41 16.59 49.85 -40.88
CA SER A 41 16.19 50.04 -39.48
C SER A 41 14.80 49.45 -39.21
N SER A 42 13.87 49.65 -40.15
CA SER A 42 12.52 49.06 -40.12
C SER A 42 12.56 47.54 -40.22
N GLN A 43 13.32 46.98 -41.16
CA GLN A 43 13.47 45.53 -41.32
C GLN A 43 14.15 44.87 -40.12
N ILE A 44 15.14 45.51 -39.52
CA ILE A 44 15.79 45.04 -38.28
C ILE A 44 14.77 45.07 -37.13
N SER A 45 14.02 46.15 -36.99
CA SER A 45 13.01 46.29 -35.94
C SER A 45 11.85 45.30 -36.10
N GLN A 46 11.50 44.92 -37.33
CA GLN A 46 10.50 43.90 -37.62
C GLN A 46 11.01 42.49 -37.30
N LYS A 47 12.25 42.15 -37.71
CA LYS A 47 12.87 40.84 -37.42
C LYS A 47 13.24 40.64 -35.95
N VAL A 48 13.48 41.75 -35.23
CA VAL A 48 13.81 41.77 -33.79
C VAL A 48 12.64 42.36 -33.01
N SER A 49 11.40 42.23 -33.52
CA SER A 49 10.24 42.66 -32.75
C SER A 49 10.09 41.75 -31.53
N THR A 50 10.20 42.35 -30.34
CA THR A 50 9.99 41.68 -29.06
C THR A 50 8.64 40.98 -28.96
N THR A 51 7.70 41.32 -29.84
CA THR A 51 6.40 40.66 -30.01
C THR A 51 6.55 39.19 -30.41
N ASP A 52 7.44 38.86 -31.36
CA ASP A 52 7.60 37.49 -31.85
C ASP A 52 8.31 36.62 -30.81
N LEU A 53 9.32 37.18 -30.14
CA LEU A 53 9.99 36.49 -29.03
C LEU A 53 9.02 36.27 -27.86
N ASN A 54 8.25 37.30 -27.46
CA ASN A 54 7.28 37.18 -26.38
C ASN A 54 6.15 36.22 -26.72
N GLN A 55 5.73 36.07 -27.98
CA GLN A 55 4.76 35.05 -28.36
C GLN A 55 5.33 33.62 -28.33
N LEU A 56 6.63 33.43 -28.53
CA LEU A 56 7.26 32.12 -28.41
C LEU A 56 7.60 31.74 -26.96
N VAL A 57 7.85 32.73 -26.09
CA VAL A 57 8.31 32.53 -24.71
C VAL A 57 7.32 32.99 -23.64
N SER A 58 6.10 33.42 -23.99
CA SER A 58 5.07 33.69 -22.99
C SER A 58 4.74 32.42 -22.21
N ALA A 59 4.37 32.57 -20.94
CA ALA A 59 3.99 31.44 -20.10
C ALA A 59 2.88 30.57 -20.73
N GLU A 60 1.92 31.20 -21.41
CA GLU A 60 0.83 30.53 -22.12
C GLU A 60 1.33 29.72 -23.34
N SER A 61 2.24 30.29 -24.14
CA SER A 61 2.83 29.61 -25.30
C SER A 61 3.73 28.45 -24.86
N ILE A 62 4.53 28.65 -23.82
CA ILE A 62 5.36 27.60 -23.21
C ILE A 62 4.48 26.47 -22.68
N LEU A 63 3.43 26.79 -21.92
CA LEU A 63 2.50 25.79 -21.40
C LEU A 63 1.82 25.00 -22.54
N THR A 64 1.41 25.69 -23.61
CA THR A 64 0.79 25.04 -24.78
C THR A 64 1.77 24.07 -25.45
N LYS A 65 3.01 24.49 -25.67
CA LYS A 65 4.06 23.64 -26.26
C LYS A 65 4.36 22.44 -25.36
N ILE A 66 4.51 22.64 -24.05
CA ILE A 66 4.76 21.56 -23.09
C ILE A 66 3.62 20.55 -23.10
N LYS A 67 2.35 20.97 -23.10
CA LYS A 67 1.19 20.08 -23.18
C LYS A 67 1.17 19.22 -24.45
N THR A 68 1.71 19.70 -25.56
CA THR A 68 1.76 18.91 -26.82
C THR A 68 2.82 17.81 -26.80
N VAL A 69 3.80 17.92 -25.90
CA VAL A 69 4.85 16.92 -25.73
C VAL A 69 4.73 16.19 -24.39
N ASP A 70 3.65 16.44 -23.63
CA ASP A 70 3.36 15.76 -22.38
C ASP A 70 2.85 14.34 -22.64
N GLY A 71 3.28 13.37 -21.83
CA GLY A 71 2.94 11.95 -21.96
C GLY A 71 4.13 10.99 -21.98
N ALA A 72 3.82 9.69 -22.06
CA ALA A 72 4.78 8.60 -21.94
C ALA A 72 5.95 8.69 -22.95
N GLY A 73 7.18 8.69 -22.45
CA GLY A 73 8.40 8.72 -23.28
C GLY A 73 8.88 10.12 -23.69
N SER A 74 8.23 11.19 -23.24
CA SER A 74 8.61 12.58 -23.51
C SER A 74 9.87 13.07 -22.80
N GLY A 75 10.25 12.41 -21.70
CA GLY A 75 11.29 12.89 -20.78
C GLY A 75 10.84 14.10 -19.95
N LEU A 76 9.56 14.47 -20.00
CA LEU A 76 8.93 15.39 -19.06
C LEU A 76 8.32 14.55 -17.92
N ASP A 77 8.88 14.71 -16.73
CA ASP A 77 8.57 13.87 -15.55
C ASP A 77 7.20 14.19 -14.89
N ALA A 78 6.18 14.59 -15.66
CA ALA A 78 4.87 14.96 -15.11
C ALA A 78 4.05 13.75 -14.63
N ASP A 79 4.29 12.56 -15.22
CA ASP A 79 3.51 11.35 -14.99
C ASP A 79 4.21 10.33 -14.06
N LEU A 80 5.46 10.59 -13.69
CA LEU A 80 6.34 9.64 -13.00
C LEU A 80 6.76 10.19 -11.64
N ILE A 81 6.58 9.39 -10.59
CA ILE A 81 7.28 9.58 -9.32
C ILE A 81 8.47 8.63 -9.33
N ASP A 82 9.70 9.17 -9.29
CA ASP A 82 10.96 8.42 -9.38
C ASP A 82 11.04 7.45 -10.58
N GLY A 83 10.49 7.84 -11.73
CA GLY A 83 10.51 7.03 -12.95
C GLY A 83 9.49 5.88 -12.98
N LYS A 84 8.51 5.87 -12.07
CA LYS A 84 7.45 4.84 -11.97
C LYS A 84 6.06 5.42 -12.23
N HIS A 85 5.25 4.69 -12.98
CA HIS A 85 3.87 5.03 -13.27
C HIS A 85 2.96 4.68 -12.09
N ALA A 86 1.81 5.35 -11.92
CA ALA A 86 0.86 5.05 -10.84
C ALA A 86 0.47 3.56 -10.77
N ALA A 87 0.37 2.90 -11.92
CA ALA A 87 0.07 1.46 -12.05
C ALA A 87 1.17 0.55 -11.46
N ASP A 88 2.43 1.02 -11.40
CA ASP A 88 3.53 0.28 -10.79
C ASP A 88 3.38 0.17 -9.26
N PHE A 89 2.58 1.07 -8.66
CA PHE A 89 2.31 1.06 -7.21
C PHE A 89 1.10 0.19 -6.83
N VAL A 90 0.32 -0.28 -7.81
CA VAL A 90 -0.93 -1.02 -7.55
C VAL A 90 -0.67 -2.51 -7.28
N ASN A 91 0.43 -3.08 -7.78
CA ASN A 91 0.75 -4.50 -7.62
C ASN A 91 1.96 -4.71 -6.70
N ALA A 92 1.72 -5.21 -5.49
CA ALA A 92 2.80 -5.71 -4.64
C ALA A 92 3.31 -7.05 -5.21
N ILE A 93 4.40 -7.01 -5.97
CA ILE A 93 5.10 -8.21 -6.43
C ILE A 93 6.12 -8.61 -5.35
N ALA A 94 6.06 -9.86 -4.91
CA ALA A 94 6.96 -10.36 -3.88
C ALA A 94 8.38 -10.55 -4.44
N ILE A 95 9.39 -10.06 -3.71
CA ILE A 95 10.79 -10.20 -4.12
C ILE A 95 11.37 -11.53 -3.57
N GLY A 96 11.82 -12.39 -4.48
CA GLY A 96 12.71 -13.53 -4.24
C GLY A 96 12.14 -14.66 -3.36
N SER A 97 12.04 -15.88 -3.90
CA SER A 97 11.38 -17.03 -3.26
C SER A 97 12.10 -17.63 -2.03
N ASN A 98 13.35 -17.25 -1.77
CA ASN A 98 14.21 -17.81 -0.71
C ASN A 98 14.78 -16.73 0.24
N SER A 99 14.24 -15.50 0.18
CA SER A 99 14.72 -14.37 0.98
C SER A 99 14.60 -14.67 2.49
N ASP A 100 15.62 -14.38 3.29
CA ASP A 100 15.56 -14.62 4.73
C ASP A 100 14.67 -13.56 5.43
N PRO A 101 13.54 -13.96 6.02
CA PRO A 101 12.65 -13.01 6.71
C PRO A 101 13.29 -12.42 7.97
N ASN A 102 14.37 -13.01 8.52
CA ASN A 102 15.07 -12.40 9.65
C ASN A 102 15.87 -11.16 9.27
N THR A 103 16.33 -11.05 8.01
CA THR A 103 17.24 -9.99 7.56
C THR A 103 16.67 -9.12 6.45
N THR A 104 15.49 -9.45 5.92
CA THR A 104 14.81 -8.64 4.91
C THR A 104 14.57 -7.20 5.37
N LEU A 105 14.83 -6.24 4.48
CA LEU A 105 14.44 -4.83 4.61
C LEU A 105 13.26 -4.48 3.70
N GLU A 106 12.76 -5.46 2.95
CA GLU A 106 11.63 -5.32 2.07
C GLU A 106 10.33 -5.41 2.86
N SER A 107 9.37 -4.56 2.50
CA SER A 107 8.04 -4.58 3.09
C SER A 107 7.25 -5.84 2.73
N TYR A 108 7.62 -6.53 1.64
CA TYR A 108 6.94 -7.71 1.14
C TYR A 108 7.89 -8.68 0.43
N ILE A 109 7.91 -9.93 0.86
CA ILE A 109 8.66 -11.04 0.25
C ILE A 109 7.79 -12.29 0.14
N LEU A 110 8.20 -13.26 -0.69
CA LEU A 110 7.63 -14.60 -0.75
C LEU A 110 8.75 -15.56 -0.38
N SER A 111 8.66 -16.33 0.70
CA SER A 111 9.80 -17.12 1.16
C SER A 111 9.44 -18.47 1.76
N ASN A 112 10.19 -19.51 1.41
CA ASN A 112 10.21 -20.80 2.11
C ASN A 112 11.48 -20.99 2.98
N HIS A 113 12.17 -19.90 3.32
CA HIS A 113 13.38 -19.95 4.16
C HIS A 113 13.11 -20.65 5.50
N ALA A 114 14.15 -21.22 6.13
CA ALA A 114 14.04 -21.90 7.42
C ALA A 114 13.51 -21.00 8.56
N ASN A 115 13.62 -19.67 8.40
CA ASN A 115 13.08 -18.68 9.34
C ASN A 115 11.63 -18.27 9.03
N SER A 116 10.99 -18.82 8.00
CA SER A 116 9.55 -18.71 7.77
C SER A 116 8.77 -19.63 8.74
N PRO A 117 7.43 -19.56 8.84
CA PRO A 117 6.67 -20.44 9.72
C PRO A 117 6.91 -21.94 9.49
N SER A 118 7.22 -22.32 8.25
CA SER A 118 7.69 -23.66 7.86
C SER A 118 8.45 -23.55 6.55
N SER A 119 9.52 -24.34 6.39
CA SER A 119 10.30 -24.42 5.14
C SER A 119 9.69 -25.32 4.07
N SER A 120 8.63 -26.07 4.40
CA SER A 120 7.95 -26.95 3.45
C SER A 120 7.06 -26.21 2.45
N TYR A 121 6.73 -24.95 2.74
CA TYR A 121 5.78 -24.14 1.98
C TYR A 121 6.33 -22.72 1.80
N TYR A 122 5.83 -22.02 0.79
CA TYR A 122 6.13 -20.61 0.61
C TYR A 122 5.13 -19.75 1.37
N TRP A 123 5.64 -18.63 1.86
CA TRP A 123 4.86 -17.68 2.66
C TRP A 123 5.01 -16.29 2.09
N HIS A 124 3.88 -15.63 1.87
CA HIS A 124 3.84 -14.19 1.68
C HIS A 124 4.11 -13.52 3.03
N ILE A 125 5.25 -12.86 3.17
CA ILE A 125 5.67 -12.23 4.42
C ILE A 125 5.66 -10.72 4.25
N GLN A 126 4.77 -10.06 4.95
CA GLN A 126 4.74 -8.60 5.08
C GLN A 126 5.54 -8.17 6.31
N THR A 127 6.41 -7.18 6.14
CA THR A 127 7.28 -6.66 7.21
C THR A 127 6.96 -5.19 7.49
N LEU A 128 6.62 -4.90 8.75
CA LEU A 128 6.25 -3.57 9.24
C LEU A 128 7.29 -3.11 10.25
N PHE A 129 8.16 -2.20 9.84
CA PHE A 129 9.23 -1.63 10.68
C PHE A 129 8.72 -0.48 11.55
N TYR A 130 9.32 -0.31 12.72
CA TYR A 130 9.17 0.87 13.56
C TYR A 130 10.42 1.77 13.46
N SER A 131 10.22 3.08 13.27
CA SER A 131 11.24 4.15 13.24
C SER A 131 12.27 4.08 12.10
N THR A 132 12.91 2.94 11.89
CA THR A 132 14.02 2.78 10.94
C THR A 132 13.91 1.43 10.24
N LYS A 133 14.32 1.36 8.97
CA LYS A 133 14.41 0.12 8.19
C LYS A 133 15.82 -0.46 8.29
N ALA A 134 16.12 -1.18 9.37
CA ALA A 134 17.38 -1.90 9.54
C ALA A 134 17.17 -3.31 10.11
N VAL A 135 18.15 -4.20 9.90
CA VAL A 135 18.07 -5.62 10.30
C VAL A 135 17.85 -5.79 11.81
N ASN A 136 18.32 -4.85 12.63
CA ASN A 136 18.14 -4.84 14.07
C ASN A 136 16.99 -3.91 14.55
N SER A 137 16.20 -3.34 13.65
CA SER A 137 15.08 -2.48 14.03
C SER A 137 13.84 -3.30 14.42
N ASN A 138 13.10 -2.80 15.41
CA ASN A 138 11.84 -3.41 15.82
C ASN A 138 10.89 -3.52 14.63
N ARG A 139 10.26 -4.69 14.47
CA ARG A 139 9.34 -4.97 13.37
C ARG A 139 8.35 -6.05 13.72
N VAL A 140 7.22 -6.04 13.02
CA VAL A 140 6.24 -7.14 13.02
C VAL A 140 6.26 -7.78 11.65
N GLN A 141 6.08 -9.10 11.63
CA GLN A 141 5.87 -9.84 10.40
C GLN A 141 4.57 -10.62 10.45
N ILE A 142 3.83 -10.55 9.35
CA ILE A 142 2.63 -11.35 9.10
C ILE A 142 2.95 -12.26 7.91
N ALA A 143 2.77 -13.56 8.10
CA ALA A 143 2.97 -14.56 7.07
C ALA A 143 1.63 -15.17 6.68
N THR A 144 1.29 -15.11 5.40
CA THR A 144 0.14 -15.81 4.81
C THR A 144 0.61 -16.91 3.88
N SER A 145 -0.04 -18.06 3.93
CA SER A 145 0.28 -19.23 3.11
C SER A 145 0.16 -18.91 1.61
N TYR A 146 1.14 -19.31 0.80
CA TYR A 146 1.04 -19.28 -0.67
C TYR A 146 0.49 -20.59 -1.24
N ASN A 147 1.07 -21.72 -0.84
CA ASN A 147 0.80 -23.04 -1.41
C ASN A 147 0.62 -24.16 -0.37
N SER A 148 0.32 -23.80 0.87
CA SER A 148 -0.18 -24.71 1.90
C SER A 148 -1.68 -24.50 2.10
N ASP A 149 -2.27 -25.22 3.06
CA ASP A 149 -3.60 -24.86 3.59
C ASP A 149 -3.63 -23.37 3.95
N ASN A 150 -4.82 -22.75 3.90
CA ASN A 150 -4.99 -21.35 4.26
C ASN A 150 -4.61 -21.13 5.73
N ASN A 151 -3.43 -20.55 5.96
CA ASN A 151 -2.91 -20.25 7.30
C ASN A 151 -2.38 -18.81 7.36
N MET A 152 -2.50 -18.22 8.54
CA MET A 152 -1.86 -16.95 8.87
C MET A 152 -1.08 -17.06 10.17
N TYR A 153 0.15 -16.55 10.16
CA TYR A 153 1.04 -16.48 11.32
C TYR A 153 1.50 -15.05 11.55
N ILE A 154 1.84 -14.74 12.80
CA ILE A 154 2.47 -13.48 13.19
C ILE A 154 3.69 -13.75 14.05
N ARG A 155 4.69 -12.89 13.92
CA ARG A 155 5.80 -12.79 14.89
C ARG A 155 6.27 -11.35 14.99
N ARG A 156 7.11 -11.08 15.98
CA ARG A 156 7.75 -9.78 16.15
C ARG A 156 9.25 -9.93 16.37
N TYR A 157 9.99 -8.92 15.95
CA TYR A 157 11.34 -8.67 16.40
C TYR A 157 11.30 -7.46 17.34
N PHE A 158 11.66 -7.67 18.60
CA PHE A 158 11.67 -6.63 19.61
C PHE A 158 12.82 -6.85 20.59
N ASN A 159 13.50 -5.78 20.99
CA ASN A 159 14.62 -5.84 21.93
C ASN A 159 15.69 -6.87 21.52
N ASN A 160 16.07 -6.83 20.23
CA ASN A 160 17.05 -7.72 19.61
C ASN A 160 16.70 -9.23 19.62
N ALA A 161 15.43 -9.59 19.75
CA ALA A 161 14.99 -10.97 19.73
C ALA A 161 13.75 -11.15 18.84
N TRP A 162 13.75 -12.23 18.06
CA TRP A 162 12.55 -12.72 17.40
C TRP A 162 11.69 -13.49 18.40
N SER A 163 10.38 -13.26 18.37
CA SER A 163 9.44 -14.25 18.89
C SER A 163 9.35 -15.41 17.92
N ASP A 164 8.90 -16.56 18.44
CA ASP A 164 8.42 -17.64 17.58
C ASP A 164 7.27 -17.15 16.68
N TRP A 165 7.05 -17.89 15.59
CA TRP A 165 5.86 -17.72 14.77
C TRP A 165 4.64 -18.25 15.51
N THR A 166 3.68 -17.38 15.80
CA THR A 166 2.40 -17.74 16.40
C THR A 166 1.36 -17.85 15.30
N ARG A 167 0.73 -19.02 15.17
CA ARG A 167 -0.41 -19.22 14.26
C ARG A 167 -1.61 -18.42 14.76
N LEU A 168 -2.18 -17.58 13.91
CA LEU A 168 -3.37 -16.79 14.20
C LEU A 168 -4.65 -17.49 13.77
N MET A 169 -4.63 -18.09 12.58
CA MET A 169 -5.79 -18.80 12.04
C MET A 169 -5.36 -19.81 10.98
N LYS A 170 -6.19 -20.84 10.84
CA LYS A 170 -6.26 -21.75 9.71
C LYS A 170 -7.70 -21.92 9.28
N ASP A 171 -7.91 -22.24 8.01
CA ASP A 171 -9.22 -22.70 7.55
C ASP A 171 -9.72 -23.91 8.35
N GLY A 172 -10.97 -23.84 8.81
CA GLY A 172 -11.56 -24.82 9.70
C GLY A 172 -11.14 -24.76 11.18
N ASP A 173 -10.39 -23.74 11.63
CA ASP A 173 -10.12 -23.57 13.07
C ASP A 173 -11.45 -23.40 13.85
N SER A 174 -11.65 -24.25 14.85
CA SER A 174 -12.79 -24.20 15.77
C SER A 174 -12.38 -23.44 17.04
N MET A 175 -13.22 -22.50 17.49
CA MET A 175 -13.05 -21.89 18.83
C MET A 175 -13.35 -22.87 19.96
N ILE A 176 -13.97 -24.01 19.65
CA ILE A 176 -14.25 -25.10 20.58
C ILE A 176 -13.09 -26.09 20.52
N LYS A 177 -12.41 -26.25 21.65
CA LYS A 177 -11.32 -27.21 21.86
C LYS A 177 -11.84 -28.61 22.13
N SER A 178 -12.87 -28.75 22.98
CA SER A 178 -13.50 -30.04 23.26
C SER A 178 -14.96 -29.90 23.67
N ILE A 179 -15.75 -30.94 23.39
CA ILE A 179 -17.13 -31.08 23.88
C ILE A 179 -17.24 -32.44 24.55
N GLN A 180 -17.63 -32.46 25.81
CA GLN A 180 -17.92 -33.68 26.56
C GLN A 180 -19.40 -33.68 26.93
N ARG A 181 -20.08 -34.82 26.77
CA ARG A 181 -21.52 -34.95 27.03
C ARG A 181 -21.79 -36.19 27.85
N GLY A 182 -22.83 -36.15 28.66
CA GLY A 182 -23.32 -37.32 29.36
C GLY A 182 -24.66 -37.08 30.04
N SER A 183 -25.13 -38.12 30.73
CA SER A 183 -26.34 -38.03 31.53
C SER A 183 -26.20 -38.85 32.80
N ASN A 184 -26.65 -38.29 33.91
CA ASN A 184 -26.62 -38.97 35.21
C ASN A 184 -28.03 -39.10 35.77
N VAL A 185 -28.29 -40.26 36.38
CA VAL A 185 -29.45 -40.42 37.26
C VAL A 185 -29.09 -39.76 38.58
N LEU A 186 -29.82 -38.71 38.93
CA LEU A 186 -29.73 -38.10 40.24
C LEU A 186 -30.61 -38.92 41.18
N ASN A 187 -30.01 -39.59 42.16
CA ASN A 187 -30.70 -40.26 43.27
C ASN A 187 -30.33 -39.62 44.63
N SER A 188 -29.46 -38.61 44.59
CA SER A 188 -28.93 -37.84 45.71
C SER A 188 -29.00 -36.36 45.39
N THR A 189 -28.90 -35.52 46.43
CA THR A 189 -28.88 -34.05 46.30
C THR A 189 -27.68 -33.55 45.49
N THR A 190 -26.53 -34.24 45.55
CA THR A 190 -25.34 -33.91 44.75
C THR A 190 -24.69 -35.19 44.21
N ILE A 191 -24.25 -35.15 42.96
CA ILE A 191 -23.42 -36.17 42.31
C ILE A 191 -22.18 -35.49 41.71
N THR A 192 -21.01 -36.10 41.91
CA THR A 192 -19.78 -35.71 41.22
C THR A 192 -19.55 -36.66 40.04
N GLN A 193 -19.44 -36.09 38.85
CA GLN A 193 -19.20 -36.81 37.60
C GLN A 193 -17.77 -36.56 37.13
N ALA A 194 -17.04 -37.64 36.85
CA ALA A 194 -15.75 -37.54 36.19
C ALA A 194 -15.91 -37.12 34.72
N ILE A 195 -15.06 -36.20 34.28
CA ILE A 195 -14.90 -35.77 32.89
C ILE A 195 -13.41 -35.82 32.53
N SER A 196 -13.10 -35.79 31.25
CA SER A 196 -11.72 -35.59 30.77
C SER A 196 -11.23 -34.20 31.19
N ALA A 197 -9.93 -34.08 31.40
CA ALA A 197 -9.32 -32.84 31.90
C ALA A 197 -9.58 -31.64 30.97
N ILE A 198 -9.95 -30.50 31.54
CA ILE A 198 -10.25 -29.23 30.88
C ILE A 198 -9.62 -28.04 31.61
N ASN A 199 -9.50 -26.89 30.94
CA ASN A 199 -9.26 -25.61 31.59
C ASN A 199 -10.58 -24.97 32.05
N ILE A 200 -10.81 -24.97 33.37
CA ILE A 200 -12.05 -24.44 33.98
C ILE A 200 -12.31 -22.98 33.59
N ASN A 201 -11.26 -22.15 33.47
CA ASN A 201 -11.40 -20.72 33.15
C ASN A 201 -11.78 -20.46 31.68
N LYS A 202 -11.73 -21.50 30.84
CA LYS A 202 -12.11 -21.45 29.42
C LYS A 202 -13.24 -22.43 29.11
N SER A 203 -14.01 -22.84 30.12
CA SER A 203 -15.04 -23.86 29.92
C SER A 203 -16.39 -23.38 30.45
N THR A 204 -17.45 -23.92 29.86
CA THR A 204 -18.82 -23.75 30.35
C THR A 204 -19.49 -25.11 30.55
N ILE A 205 -20.46 -25.15 31.46
CA ILE A 205 -21.34 -26.29 31.66
C ILE A 205 -22.74 -25.89 31.21
N ASN A 206 -23.26 -26.59 30.22
CA ASN A 206 -24.67 -26.58 29.87
C ASN A 206 -25.35 -27.73 30.60
N LEU A 207 -26.41 -27.43 31.34
CA LEU A 207 -27.14 -28.40 32.13
C LEU A 207 -28.61 -28.38 31.75
N MET A 208 -29.19 -29.56 31.51
CA MET A 208 -30.58 -29.72 31.15
C MET A 208 -31.22 -30.83 31.99
N LEU A 209 -32.42 -30.56 32.50
CA LEU A 209 -33.24 -31.57 33.14
C LEU A 209 -33.98 -32.36 32.05
N LYS A 210 -33.80 -33.68 32.00
CA LYS A 210 -34.63 -34.55 31.15
C LYS A 210 -35.79 -35.06 32.00
N ALA A 211 -36.93 -34.37 31.91
CA ALA A 211 -38.16 -34.78 32.59
C ALA A 211 -38.76 -36.02 31.91
N GLY A 212 -38.62 -37.17 32.55
CA GLY A 212 -39.30 -38.40 32.19
C GLY A 212 -39.51 -39.21 33.45
N LEU A 213 -40.79 -39.49 33.77
CA LEU A 213 -41.31 -40.23 34.92
C LEU A 213 -41.61 -39.36 36.15
N SER A 214 -42.91 -39.06 36.29
CA SER A 214 -43.70 -38.61 37.46
C SER A 214 -43.08 -37.64 38.48
N GLN A 215 -43.84 -36.56 38.74
CA GLN A 215 -43.81 -35.62 39.87
C GLN A 215 -43.10 -34.29 39.60
N ASP A 216 -43.87 -33.20 39.66
CA ASP A 216 -43.48 -31.81 39.94
C ASP A 216 -42.16 -31.29 39.35
N ALA A 217 -41.96 -31.39 38.02
CA ALA A 217 -40.83 -30.76 37.34
C ALA A 217 -40.71 -29.25 37.61
N SER A 218 -41.80 -28.59 38.01
CA SER A 218 -41.84 -27.17 38.42
C SER A 218 -41.10 -26.87 39.72
N ARG A 219 -40.75 -27.87 40.52
CA ARG A 219 -40.07 -27.72 41.83
C ARG A 219 -38.61 -28.16 41.81
N ILE A 220 -38.15 -28.79 40.72
CA ILE A 220 -36.80 -29.32 40.58
C ILE A 220 -35.91 -28.23 39.97
N THR A 221 -34.99 -27.73 40.78
CA THR A 221 -33.88 -26.89 40.35
C THR A 221 -32.63 -27.76 40.32
N ILE A 222 -31.90 -27.68 39.23
CA ILE A 222 -30.58 -28.29 39.09
C ILE A 222 -29.54 -27.21 38.84
N SER A 223 -28.36 -27.40 39.38
CA SER A 223 -27.17 -26.58 39.12
C SER A 223 -25.99 -27.50 38.86
N ALA A 224 -25.00 -26.98 38.15
CA ALA A 224 -23.73 -27.64 37.98
C ALA A 224 -22.58 -26.65 38.12
N GLU A 225 -21.48 -27.13 38.66
CA GLU A 225 -20.23 -26.39 38.78
C GLU A 225 -19.05 -27.30 38.46
N PHE A 226 -17.92 -26.70 38.11
CA PHE A 226 -16.67 -27.43 38.00
C PHE A 226 -16.15 -27.76 39.39
N ALA A 227 -16.18 -29.04 39.76
CA ALA A 227 -15.62 -29.50 41.03
C ALA A 227 -14.08 -29.59 40.97
N SER A 228 -13.54 -29.88 39.77
CA SER A 228 -12.12 -29.83 39.46
C SER A 228 -11.92 -29.70 37.95
N SER A 229 -10.66 -29.70 37.48
CA SER A 229 -10.37 -29.72 36.05
C SER A 229 -10.80 -31.03 35.37
N SER A 230 -11.14 -32.07 36.13
CA SER A 230 -11.55 -33.38 35.61
C SER A 230 -12.86 -33.87 36.23
N SER A 231 -13.65 -32.99 36.84
CA SER A 231 -14.96 -33.36 37.36
C SER A 231 -15.94 -32.19 37.42
N ILE A 232 -17.22 -32.50 37.27
CA ILE A 232 -18.33 -31.58 37.52
C ILE A 232 -19.13 -32.08 38.72
N SER A 233 -19.64 -31.16 39.53
CA SER A 233 -20.64 -31.44 40.55
C SER A 233 -21.99 -31.01 40.04
N ILE A 234 -22.96 -31.92 40.05
CA ILE A 234 -24.36 -31.66 39.68
C ILE A 234 -25.17 -31.74 40.97
N THR A 235 -25.84 -30.64 41.31
CA THR A 235 -26.63 -30.51 42.53
C THR A 235 -28.09 -30.27 42.18
N SER A 236 -28.99 -30.82 43.00
CA SER A 236 -30.41 -30.54 42.93
C SER A 236 -31.02 -30.33 44.31
N ASN A 237 -32.06 -29.52 44.37
CA ASN A 237 -32.87 -29.31 45.56
C ASN A 237 -33.86 -30.44 45.86
N TYR A 238 -33.98 -31.46 44.98
CA TYR A 238 -34.97 -32.51 45.12
C TYR A 238 -34.34 -33.91 45.09
N THR A 239 -34.77 -34.75 46.05
CA THR A 239 -34.35 -36.15 46.17
C THR A 239 -35.39 -37.05 45.50
N GLY A 240 -35.04 -37.63 44.35
CA GLY A 240 -35.87 -38.55 43.58
C GLY A 240 -35.13 -38.93 42.30
N SER A 241 -35.54 -39.98 41.58
CA SER A 241 -34.81 -40.46 40.40
C SER A 241 -35.21 -39.70 39.13
N TYR A 242 -34.32 -38.84 38.64
CA TYR A 242 -34.48 -38.15 37.35
C TYR A 242 -33.12 -38.01 36.64
N TYR A 243 -33.16 -37.64 35.37
CA TYR A 243 -31.96 -37.53 34.54
C TYR A 243 -31.52 -36.07 34.39
N ALA A 244 -30.27 -35.79 34.74
CA ALA A 244 -29.58 -34.58 34.31
C ALA A 244 -28.71 -34.89 33.09
N ILE A 245 -28.94 -34.17 32.00
CA ILE A 245 -28.06 -34.16 30.83
C ILE A 245 -27.10 -32.98 31.00
N TRP A 246 -25.83 -33.23 30.76
CA TRP A 246 -24.80 -32.21 30.85
C TRP A 246 -23.96 -32.21 29.57
N GLU A 247 -23.48 -31.02 29.23
CA GLU A 247 -22.51 -30.78 28.18
C GLU A 247 -21.46 -29.80 28.72
N VAL A 248 -20.19 -30.19 28.63
CA VAL A 248 -19.05 -29.35 28.98
C VAL A 248 -18.37 -28.96 27.68
N ILE A 249 -18.29 -27.65 27.42
CA ILE A 249 -17.62 -27.09 26.24
C ILE A 249 -16.37 -26.37 26.73
N GLU A 250 -15.20 -26.77 26.25
CA GLU A 250 -13.93 -26.08 26.47
C GLU A 250 -13.57 -25.28 25.21
N PHE A 251 -13.21 -24.01 25.38
CA PHE A 251 -12.77 -23.12 24.31
C PHE A 251 -11.23 -23.06 24.22
N VAL A 252 -10.71 -22.72 23.02
CA VAL A 252 -9.26 -22.67 22.72
C VAL A 252 -8.52 -21.61 23.55
#